data_AF-A0A6I4SU54-F1
#
_entry.id   AF-A0A6I4SU54-F1
#
_cell.length_a   1.000
_cell.length_b   1.000
_cell.length_c   1.000
_cell.angle_alpha   90.00
_cell.angle_beta   90.00
_cell.angle_gamma   90.00
#
_symmetry.space_group_name_H-M   'P 1'
#
loop_
_entity.id
_entity.type
_entity.pdbx_description
1 polymer ?
#
loop_
_entity_poly.entity_id
_entity_poly.type
_entity_poly.pdbx_seq_one_letter_code
_entity_poly.pdbx_strand_id
1 'polypeptide(L)'
;MTGGVEGTDEARGATLADKQRGVVAGAGSAMVISLAVGIMAVLYDPFGPLSGALDARLQLAATASLPVVLSLLVTVGWIANTRFFHIEDIDAAAGPVEGEHMRRLKAILANSFEQGVLALATYWAAAVLLPAWLLDGIVFAAASFPVGRILFASGYRKGAGGRALGFELTLAPTVLLLVATVCFAASRLW
;
A
#
# COMPACT_ATOMS: atom_id res chain seq x y z
N MET A 1 23.65 50.17 -25.72
CA MET A 1 23.87 48.73 -25.56
C MET A 1 24.07 48.45 -24.07
N THR A 2 22.98 48.13 -23.36
CA THR A 2 23.02 47.66 -21.98
C THR A 2 22.18 46.38 -21.95
N GLY A 3 22.86 45.25 -22.11
CA GLY A 3 22.29 43.93 -21.94
C GLY A 3 22.01 43.70 -20.46
N GLY A 4 20.76 43.88 -20.06
CA GLY A 4 20.24 43.30 -18.83
C GLY A 4 20.01 41.81 -19.11
N VAL A 5 20.86 40.97 -18.53
CA VAL A 5 20.72 39.52 -18.56
C VAL A 5 19.42 39.16 -17.87
N GLU A 6 18.45 38.71 -18.67
CA GLU A 6 17.30 37.91 -18.23
C GLU A 6 17.84 36.70 -17.47
N GLY A 7 17.90 36.82 -16.15
CA GLY A 7 18.14 35.71 -15.24
C GLY A 7 16.93 34.79 -15.19
N THR A 8 16.88 33.90 -16.18
CA THR A 8 16.47 32.49 -16.07
C THR A 8 15.35 32.18 -15.07
N ASP A 9 14.16 31.97 -15.64
CA ASP A 9 12.94 31.39 -15.06
C ASP A 9 13.09 29.89 -14.67
N GLU A 10 14.28 29.47 -14.23
CA GLU A 10 14.65 28.08 -13.98
C GLU A 10 14.98 27.86 -12.49
N ALA A 11 13.98 27.42 -11.72
CA ALA A 11 14.07 26.64 -10.47
C ALA A 11 13.04 27.07 -9.40
N ARG A 12 11.76 27.25 -9.77
CA ARG A 12 10.69 27.14 -8.77
C ARG A 12 10.46 25.66 -8.45
N GLY A 13 11.32 25.11 -7.58
CA GLY A 13 11.02 23.86 -6.89
C GLY A 13 9.68 23.99 -6.18
N ALA A 14 8.77 23.04 -6.39
CA ALA A 14 7.45 23.02 -5.75
C ALA A 14 7.57 23.28 -4.24
N THR A 15 6.75 24.20 -3.71
CA THR A 15 6.81 24.60 -2.31
C THR A 15 6.41 23.42 -1.41
N LEU A 16 6.75 23.50 -0.12
CA LEU A 16 6.32 22.48 0.86
C LEU A 16 4.79 22.30 0.83
N ALA A 17 4.05 23.40 0.68
CA ALA A 17 2.60 23.41 0.57
C ALA A 17 2.11 22.66 -0.68
N ASP A 18 2.76 22.81 -1.82
CA ASP A 18 2.40 22.10 -3.06
C ASP A 18 2.60 20.59 -2.92
N LYS A 19 3.71 20.18 -2.30
CA LYS A 19 3.99 18.77 -2.00
C LYS A 19 2.96 18.19 -1.02
N GLN A 20 2.61 18.94 0.03
CA GLN A 20 1.59 18.53 1.00
C GLN A 20 0.20 18.42 0.36
N ARG A 21 -0.18 19.35 -0.51
CA ARG A 21 -1.46 19.33 -1.22
C ARG A 21 -1.62 18.09 -2.09
N GLY A 22 -0.56 17.69 -2.80
CA GLY A 22 -0.56 16.46 -3.59
C GLY A 22 -0.72 15.20 -2.74
N VAL A 23 -0.08 15.16 -1.57
CA VAL A 23 -0.21 14.04 -0.61
C VAL A 23 -1.62 13.98 -0.04
N VAL A 24 -2.16 15.11 0.43
CA VAL A 24 -3.51 15.19 0.99
C VAL A 24 -4.57 14.80 -0.05
N ALA A 25 -4.43 15.23 -1.30
CA ALA A 25 -5.37 14.86 -2.36
C ALA A 25 -5.33 13.35 -2.65
N GLY A 26 -4.13 12.76 -2.75
CA GLY A 26 -3.96 11.32 -2.93
C GLY A 26 -4.54 10.51 -1.76
N ALA A 27 -4.29 10.94 -0.53
CA ALA A 27 -4.79 10.29 0.67
C ALA A 27 -6.30 10.42 0.84
N GLY A 28 -6.85 11.61 0.64
CA GLY A 28 -8.29 11.83 0.67
C GLY A 28 -9.02 10.96 -0.35
N SER A 29 -8.49 10.84 -1.57
CA SER A 29 -9.11 10.02 -2.62
C SER A 29 -9.14 8.54 -2.26
N ALA A 30 -8.01 7.99 -1.81
CA ALA A 30 -7.95 6.59 -1.38
C ALA A 30 -8.83 6.30 -0.15
N MET A 31 -8.89 7.23 0.80
CA MET A 31 -9.77 7.10 1.97
C MET A 31 -11.24 7.07 1.54
N VAL A 32 -11.66 7.98 0.66
CA VAL A 32 -13.02 8.02 0.12
C VAL A 32 -13.36 6.71 -0.61
N ILE A 33 -12.45 6.20 -1.45
CA ILE A 33 -12.62 4.91 -2.12
C ILE A 33 -12.78 3.79 -1.09
N SER A 34 -11.92 3.75 -0.07
CA SER A 34 -11.94 2.71 0.95
C SER A 34 -13.23 2.72 1.76
N LEU A 35 -13.70 3.90 2.15
CA LEU A 35 -14.97 4.07 2.85
C LEU A 35 -16.16 3.71 1.98
N ALA A 36 -16.19 4.18 0.73
CA ALA A 36 -17.27 3.89 -0.20
C ALA A 36 -17.38 2.38 -0.45
N VAL A 37 -16.25 1.71 -0.72
CA VAL A 37 -16.20 0.26 -0.92
C VAL A 37 -16.60 -0.49 0.36
N GLY A 38 -16.12 -0.07 1.53
CA GLY A 38 -16.49 -0.69 2.80
C GLY A 38 -17.99 -0.55 3.12
N ILE A 39 -18.59 0.62 2.85
CA ILE A 39 -20.03 0.84 3.00
C ILE A 39 -20.81 -0.05 2.02
N MET A 40 -20.39 -0.10 0.76
CA MET A 40 -21.02 -0.94 -0.26
C MET A 40 -20.94 -2.43 0.11
N ALA A 41 -19.82 -2.88 0.68
CA ALA A 41 -19.65 -4.25 1.17
C ALA A 41 -20.73 -4.61 2.20
N VAL A 42 -20.91 -3.76 3.21
CA VAL A 42 -21.88 -3.97 4.29
C VAL A 42 -23.32 -3.92 3.79
N LEU A 43 -23.62 -3.02 2.85
CA LEU A 43 -24.99 -2.82 2.38
C LEU A 43 -25.45 -3.88 1.37
N TYR A 44 -24.55 -4.41 0.55
CA TYR A 44 -24.92 -5.24 -0.60
C TYR A 44 -24.40 -6.67 -0.57
N ASP A 45 -23.49 -7.02 0.35
CA ASP A 45 -22.91 -8.36 0.46
C ASP A 45 -22.46 -8.93 -0.92
N PRO A 46 -21.57 -8.21 -1.64
CA PRO A 46 -21.26 -8.50 -3.05
C PRO A 46 -20.66 -9.88 -3.29
N PHE A 47 -20.11 -10.54 -2.26
CA PHE A 47 -19.58 -11.90 -2.35
C PHE A 47 -20.56 -12.96 -1.81
N GLY A 48 -21.75 -12.54 -1.39
CA GLY A 48 -22.74 -13.38 -0.71
C GLY A 48 -22.29 -13.77 0.70
N PRO A 49 -23.16 -14.46 1.46
CA PRO A 49 -22.93 -14.70 2.87
C PRO A 49 -21.68 -15.57 3.07
N LEU A 50 -20.58 -14.92 3.44
CA LEU A 50 -19.35 -15.61 3.78
C LEU A 50 -19.60 -16.51 4.99
N SER A 51 -19.14 -17.76 4.89
CA SER A 51 -19.39 -18.77 5.91
C SER A 51 -18.80 -18.34 7.26
N GLY A 52 -19.61 -18.49 8.31
CA GLY A 52 -19.17 -18.30 9.68
C GLY A 52 -18.27 -19.42 10.20
N ALA A 53 -18.15 -20.53 9.47
CA ALA A 53 -17.34 -21.68 9.87
C ALA A 53 -15.84 -21.34 9.90
N LEU A 54 -15.13 -21.88 10.89
CA LEU A 54 -13.73 -21.53 11.13
C LEU A 54 -12.83 -21.90 9.94
N ASP A 55 -12.99 -23.08 9.37
CA ASP A 55 -12.26 -23.55 8.20
C ASP A 55 -12.39 -22.61 7.00
N ALA A 56 -13.61 -22.17 6.69
CA ALA A 56 -13.87 -21.21 5.62
C ALA A 56 -13.22 -19.84 5.89
N ARG A 57 -13.22 -19.37 7.14
CA ARG A 57 -12.57 -18.11 7.55
C ARG A 57 -11.05 -18.19 7.41
N LEU A 58 -10.44 -19.30 7.82
CA LEU A 58 -9.00 -19.52 7.65
C LEU A 58 -8.62 -19.61 6.18
N GLN A 59 -9.44 -20.28 5.36
CA GLN A 59 -9.25 -20.33 3.92
C GLN A 59 -9.34 -18.92 3.30
N LEU A 60 -10.31 -18.11 3.69
CA LEU A 60 -10.43 -16.72 3.26
C LEU A 60 -9.17 -15.91 3.60
N ALA A 61 -8.68 -15.97 4.85
CA ALA A 61 -7.47 -15.26 5.26
C ALA A 61 -6.23 -15.73 4.47
N ALA A 62 -6.09 -17.04 4.26
CA ALA A 62 -5.00 -17.62 3.49
C ALA A 62 -5.04 -17.19 2.03
N THR A 63 -6.21 -17.24 1.38
CA THR A 63 -6.39 -16.78 0.00
C THR A 63 -6.16 -15.28 -0.14
N ALA A 64 -6.68 -14.47 0.80
CA ALA A 64 -6.49 -13.03 0.85
C ALA A 64 -5.02 -12.61 1.10
N SER A 65 -4.22 -13.50 1.68
CA SER A 65 -2.78 -13.29 1.86
C SER A 65 -2.00 -13.40 0.54
N LEU A 66 -2.51 -14.14 -0.46
CA LEU A 66 -1.78 -14.39 -1.71
C LEU A 66 -1.47 -13.10 -2.49
N PRO A 67 -2.40 -12.15 -2.74
CA PRO A 67 -2.08 -10.90 -3.41
C PRO A 67 -0.97 -10.10 -2.73
N VAL A 68 -0.91 -10.13 -1.38
CA VAL A 68 0.11 -9.44 -0.59
C VAL A 68 1.48 -10.09 -0.79
N VAL A 69 1.56 -11.40 -0.60
CA VAL A 69 2.81 -12.17 -0.73
C VAL A 69 3.33 -12.13 -2.17
N LEU A 70 2.46 -12.21 -3.16
CA LEU A 70 2.84 -12.08 -4.58
C LEU A 70 3.36 -10.68 -4.89
N SER A 71 2.77 -9.62 -4.34
CA SER A 71 3.29 -8.26 -4.50
C SER A 71 4.69 -8.12 -3.88
N LEU A 72 4.92 -8.72 -2.71
CA LEU A 72 6.25 -8.77 -2.09
C LEU A 72 7.24 -9.53 -2.96
N LEU A 73 6.86 -10.72 -3.45
CA LEU A 73 7.68 -11.53 -4.33
C LEU A 73 8.11 -10.74 -5.58
N VAL A 74 7.19 -9.99 -6.20
CA VAL A 74 7.50 -9.12 -7.33
C VAL A 74 8.53 -8.05 -6.94
N THR A 75 8.37 -7.38 -5.80
CA THR A 75 9.34 -6.34 -5.36
C THR A 75 10.71 -6.91 -5.00
N VAL A 76 10.76 -8.10 -4.39
CA VAL A 76 12.02 -8.81 -4.11
C VAL A 76 12.69 -9.24 -5.41
N GLY A 77 11.92 -9.84 -6.33
CA GLY A 77 12.40 -10.24 -7.64
C GLY A 77 12.94 -9.06 -8.44
N TRP A 78 12.31 -7.88 -8.33
CA TRP A 78 12.81 -6.67 -8.99
C TRP A 78 14.19 -6.27 -8.48
N ILE A 79 14.42 -6.25 -7.16
CA ILE A 79 15.75 -5.96 -6.58
C ILE A 79 16.77 -7.03 -6.97
N ALA A 80 16.40 -8.30 -6.88
CA ALA A 80 17.29 -9.40 -7.24
C ALA A 80 17.73 -9.32 -8.71
N ASN A 81 16.78 -9.03 -9.61
CA ASN A 81 17.04 -8.83 -11.03
C ASN A 81 17.98 -7.64 -11.26
N THR A 82 17.73 -6.50 -10.61
CA THR A 82 18.62 -5.32 -10.73
C THR A 82 20.04 -5.63 -10.26
N ARG A 83 20.22 -6.34 -9.14
CA ARG A 83 21.55 -6.74 -8.65
C ARG A 83 22.26 -7.72 -9.59
N PHE A 84 21.53 -8.64 -10.20
CA PHE A 84 22.11 -9.66 -11.07
C PHE A 84 22.71 -9.07 -12.37
N PHE A 85 22.12 -7.99 -12.90
CA PHE A 85 22.53 -7.37 -14.16
C PHE A 85 23.52 -6.20 -14.01
N HIS A 86 23.89 -5.83 -12.78
CA HIS A 86 24.88 -4.78 -12.50
C HIS A 86 26.01 -5.37 -11.66
N ILE A 87 27.19 -5.58 -12.27
CA ILE A 87 28.36 -6.20 -11.61
C ILE A 87 28.78 -5.39 -10.37
N GLU A 88 28.60 -4.06 -10.39
CA GLU A 88 28.85 -3.20 -9.23
C GLU A 88 27.88 -3.47 -8.05
N ASP A 89 26.70 -4.04 -8.32
CA ASP A 89 25.65 -4.34 -7.35
C ASP A 89 25.64 -5.79 -6.84
N ILE A 90 26.43 -6.68 -7.45
CA ILE A 90 26.57 -8.09 -7.02
C ILE A 90 27.25 -8.16 -5.65
N ASP A 91 28.30 -7.36 -5.45
CA ASP A 91 29.06 -7.25 -4.19
C ASP A 91 28.64 -6.04 -3.32
N ALA A 92 27.57 -5.31 -3.69
CA ALA A 92 27.19 -4.01 -3.11
C ALA A 92 26.72 -4.02 -1.63
N ALA A 93 27.06 -5.05 -0.86
CA ALA A 93 27.29 -4.86 0.57
C ALA A 93 28.54 -3.98 0.85
N ALA A 94 29.44 -3.77 -0.14
CA ALA A 94 30.77 -3.19 0.07
C ALA A 94 31.12 -1.91 -0.72
N GLY A 95 30.23 -1.37 -1.56
CA GLY A 95 30.49 -0.18 -2.39
C GLY A 95 30.08 1.14 -1.71
N PRO A 96 30.86 2.24 -1.80
CA PRO A 96 30.64 3.45 -1.00
C PRO A 96 29.44 4.32 -1.41
N VAL A 97 28.81 4.10 -2.58
CA VAL A 97 27.69 4.93 -3.05
C VAL A 97 26.64 4.09 -3.78
N GLU A 98 25.44 3.98 -3.18
CA GLU A 98 24.30 3.30 -3.78
C GLU A 98 23.59 4.22 -4.81
N GLY A 99 23.39 3.71 -6.03
CA GLY A 99 22.70 4.44 -7.09
C GLY A 99 21.26 4.84 -6.73
N GLU A 100 20.78 5.98 -7.25
CA GLU A 100 19.43 6.49 -6.95
C GLU A 100 18.33 5.47 -7.27
N HIS A 101 18.51 4.68 -8.34
CA HIS A 101 17.56 3.64 -8.72
C HIS A 101 17.44 2.54 -7.65
N MET A 102 18.56 1.98 -7.18
CA MET A 102 18.58 0.94 -6.15
C MET A 102 17.98 1.45 -4.84
N ARG A 103 18.33 2.68 -4.44
CA ARG A 103 17.75 3.34 -3.25
C ARG A 103 16.22 3.44 -3.35
N ARG A 104 15.67 3.76 -4.53
CA ARG A 104 14.22 3.77 -4.75
C ARG A 104 13.61 2.39 -4.64
N LEU A 105 14.23 1.36 -5.23
CA LEU A 105 13.72 -0.02 -5.15
C LEU A 105 13.73 -0.54 -3.71
N LYS A 106 14.80 -0.31 -2.95
CA LYS A 106 14.87 -0.66 -1.52
C LYS A 106 13.76 0.02 -0.71
N ALA A 107 13.49 1.30 -0.98
CA ALA A 107 12.41 2.01 -0.31
C ALA A 107 11.01 1.50 -0.69
N ILE A 108 10.80 1.08 -1.94
CA ILE A 108 9.57 0.41 -2.38
C ILE A 108 9.41 -0.94 -1.69
N LEU A 109 10.48 -1.74 -1.59
CA LEU A 109 10.46 -3.02 -0.90
C LEU A 109 10.18 -2.84 0.59
N ALA A 110 10.90 -1.94 1.28
CA ALA A 110 10.72 -1.69 2.71
C ALA A 110 9.26 -1.28 3.01
N ASN A 111 8.73 -0.33 2.25
CA ASN A 111 7.34 0.09 2.42
C ASN A 111 6.33 -1.04 2.12
N SER A 112 6.58 -1.84 1.10
CA SER A 112 5.71 -2.97 0.75
C SER A 112 5.76 -4.05 1.83
N PHE A 113 6.93 -4.28 2.43
CA PHE A 113 7.10 -5.21 3.56
C PHE A 113 6.34 -4.74 4.81
N GLU A 114 6.54 -3.49 5.23
CA GLU A 114 5.84 -2.90 6.38
C GLU A 114 4.32 -2.99 6.22
N GLN A 115 3.80 -2.56 5.06
CA GLN A 115 2.37 -2.64 4.80
C GLN A 115 1.88 -4.08 4.60
N GLY A 116 2.71 -4.96 4.04
CA GLY A 116 2.38 -6.37 3.84
C GLY A 116 2.24 -7.10 5.16
N VAL A 117 3.16 -6.91 6.10
CA VAL A 117 3.08 -7.47 7.46
C VAL A 117 1.81 -6.99 8.16
N LEU A 118 1.52 -5.69 8.08
CA LEU A 118 0.30 -5.12 8.68
C LEU A 118 -0.97 -5.72 8.05
N ALA A 119 -1.02 -5.82 6.72
CA ALA A 119 -2.16 -6.40 6.00
C ALA A 119 -2.38 -7.87 6.37
N LEU A 120 -1.33 -8.68 6.34
CA LEU A 120 -1.40 -10.09 6.73
C LEU A 120 -1.92 -10.25 8.16
N ALA A 121 -1.31 -9.56 9.14
CA ALA A 121 -1.76 -9.61 10.53
C ALA A 121 -3.24 -9.22 10.67
N THR A 122 -3.66 -8.18 9.93
CA THR A 122 -5.04 -7.70 9.93
C THR A 122 -6.01 -8.72 9.34
N TYR A 123 -5.68 -9.36 8.20
CA TYR A 123 -6.60 -10.32 7.54
C TYR A 123 -6.85 -11.54 8.41
N TRP A 124 -5.81 -12.05 9.06
CA TRP A 124 -5.93 -13.19 9.96
C TRP A 124 -6.72 -12.81 11.23
N ALA A 125 -6.44 -11.66 11.85
CA ALA A 125 -7.19 -11.19 13.01
C ALA A 125 -8.68 -10.95 12.66
N ALA A 126 -8.94 -10.28 11.55
CA ALA A 126 -10.29 -10.02 11.06
C ALA A 126 -11.07 -11.31 10.78
N ALA A 127 -10.45 -12.28 10.09
CA ALA A 127 -11.11 -13.54 9.77
C ALA A 127 -11.54 -14.33 11.00
N VAL A 128 -10.76 -14.26 12.08
CA VAL A 128 -11.07 -14.97 13.34
C VAL A 128 -12.08 -14.20 14.18
N LEU A 129 -11.94 -12.88 14.28
CA LEU A 129 -12.65 -12.08 15.28
C LEU A 129 -13.93 -11.44 14.74
N LEU A 130 -13.98 -11.01 13.48
CA LEU A 130 -15.11 -10.25 12.97
C LEU A 130 -16.35 -11.13 12.73
N PRO A 131 -17.56 -10.56 12.85
CA PRO A 131 -18.78 -11.25 12.43
C PRO A 131 -18.79 -11.45 10.91
N ALA A 132 -19.55 -12.45 10.44
CA ALA A 132 -19.53 -12.86 9.02
C ALA A 132 -19.83 -11.72 8.03
N TRP A 133 -20.76 -10.84 8.37
CA TRP A 133 -21.17 -9.69 7.55
C TRP A 133 -20.09 -8.61 7.36
N LEU A 134 -18.96 -8.68 8.09
CA LEU A 134 -17.81 -7.79 7.92
C LEU A 134 -16.63 -8.44 7.18
N LEU A 135 -16.71 -9.74 6.83
CA LEU A 135 -15.59 -10.47 6.25
C LEU A 135 -15.26 -10.02 4.82
N ASP A 136 -16.21 -9.44 4.09
CA ASP A 136 -15.99 -8.84 2.77
C ASP A 136 -14.90 -7.76 2.78
N GLY A 137 -14.72 -7.08 3.92
CA GLY A 137 -13.64 -6.11 4.11
C GLY A 137 -12.25 -6.71 3.87
N ILE A 138 -12.05 -8.01 4.16
CA ILE A 138 -10.80 -8.74 3.89
C ILE A 138 -10.58 -8.85 2.39
N VAL A 139 -11.61 -9.21 1.63
CA VAL A 139 -11.55 -9.37 0.17
C VAL A 139 -11.20 -8.04 -0.49
N PHE A 140 -11.84 -6.95 -0.05
CA PHE A 140 -11.58 -5.61 -0.58
C PHE A 140 -10.18 -5.10 -0.26
N ALA A 141 -9.71 -5.27 0.97
CA ALA A 141 -8.35 -4.89 1.33
C ALA A 141 -7.32 -5.70 0.53
N ALA A 142 -7.54 -7.02 0.39
CA ALA A 142 -6.66 -7.90 -0.37
C ALA A 142 -6.60 -7.55 -1.87
N ALA A 143 -7.74 -7.21 -2.48
CA ALA A 143 -7.81 -6.78 -3.88
C ALA A 143 -7.16 -5.40 -4.11
N SER A 144 -7.30 -4.48 -3.14
CA SER A 144 -6.73 -3.14 -3.22
C SER A 144 -5.21 -3.15 -3.10
N PHE A 145 -4.64 -4.14 -2.38
CA PHE A 145 -3.21 -4.24 -2.13
C PHE A 145 -2.34 -4.23 -3.40
N PRO A 146 -2.47 -5.17 -4.36
CA PRO A 146 -1.64 -5.18 -5.56
C PRO A 146 -1.83 -3.92 -6.42
N VAL A 147 -3.05 -3.42 -6.53
CA VAL A 147 -3.35 -2.18 -7.28
C VAL A 147 -2.62 -0.99 -6.65
N GLY A 148 -2.69 -0.85 -5.33
CA GLY A 148 -1.98 0.20 -4.61
C GLY A 148 -0.46 0.07 -4.76
N ARG A 149 0.10 -1.14 -4.73
CA ARG A 149 1.55 -1.36 -4.96
C ARG A 149 1.99 -0.94 -6.37
N ILE A 150 1.22 -1.28 -7.41
CA ILE A 150 1.49 -0.87 -8.79
C ILE A 150 1.47 0.67 -8.91
N LEU A 151 0.44 1.32 -8.36
CA LEU A 151 0.31 2.78 -8.37
C LEU A 151 1.43 3.46 -7.57
N PHE A 152 1.80 2.91 -6.42
CA PHE A 152 2.87 3.43 -5.57
C PHE A 152 4.22 3.39 -6.29
N ALA A 153 4.57 2.25 -6.87
CA ALA A 153 5.82 2.09 -7.61
C ALA A 153 5.86 3.00 -8.85
N SER A 154 4.77 3.07 -9.61
CA SER A 154 4.66 3.92 -10.81
C SER A 154 4.73 5.42 -10.48
N GLY A 155 4.15 5.81 -9.33
CA GLY A 155 4.14 7.18 -8.83
C GLY A 155 5.44 7.61 -8.15
N TYR A 156 6.31 6.68 -7.77
CA TYR A 156 7.46 6.95 -6.91
C TYR A 156 8.43 7.98 -7.50
N ARG A 157 8.66 7.95 -8.82
CA ARG A 157 9.52 8.91 -9.53
C ARG A 157 8.96 10.34 -9.54
N LYS A 158 7.65 10.50 -9.37
CA LYS A 158 6.96 11.80 -9.35
C LYS A 158 6.96 12.44 -7.96
N GLY A 159 7.68 11.85 -6.99
CA GLY A 159 7.78 12.36 -5.62
C GLY A 159 6.59 11.98 -4.73
N ALA A 160 6.48 12.66 -3.59
CA ALA A 160 5.56 12.29 -2.51
C ALA A 160 4.08 12.28 -2.95
N GLY A 161 3.61 13.32 -3.65
CA GLY A 161 2.24 13.38 -4.14
C GLY A 161 1.94 12.30 -5.18
N GLY A 162 2.89 12.00 -6.07
CA GLY A 162 2.72 10.99 -7.11
C GLY A 162 2.52 9.57 -6.58
N ARG A 163 3.15 9.22 -5.46
CA ARG A 163 3.02 7.89 -4.83
C ARG A 163 1.92 7.81 -3.77
N ALA A 164 1.35 8.94 -3.33
CA ALA A 164 0.41 9.00 -2.21
C ALA A 164 -0.84 8.14 -2.43
N LEU A 165 -1.44 8.20 -3.62
CA LEU A 165 -2.62 7.39 -3.95
C LEU A 165 -2.37 5.89 -3.76
N GLY A 166 -1.25 5.37 -4.30
CA GLY A 166 -0.91 3.96 -4.18
C GLY A 166 -0.52 3.54 -2.76
N PHE A 167 0.11 4.46 -2.00
CA PHE A 167 0.41 4.25 -0.58
C PHE A 167 -0.87 4.09 0.25
N GLU A 168 -1.87 4.93 -0.02
CA GLU A 168 -3.10 4.99 0.75
C GLU A 168 -4.12 3.94 0.31
N LEU A 169 -4.13 3.54 -0.96
CA LEU A 169 -5.03 2.49 -1.46
C LEU A 169 -4.72 1.11 -0.83
N THR A 170 -3.52 0.91 -0.30
CA THR A 170 -3.17 -0.28 0.49
C THR A 170 -3.36 -0.06 1.99
N LEU A 171 -3.03 1.14 2.49
CA LEU A 171 -3.09 1.45 3.92
C LEU A 171 -4.52 1.62 4.42
N ALA A 172 -5.33 2.45 3.75
CA ALA A 172 -6.66 2.83 4.24
C ALA A 172 -7.61 1.63 4.39
N PRO A 173 -7.75 0.69 3.43
CA PRO A 173 -8.58 -0.49 3.62
C PRO A 173 -8.10 -1.36 4.79
N THR A 174 -6.77 -1.54 4.91
CA THR A 174 -6.15 -2.33 5.98
C THR A 174 -6.41 -1.70 7.35
N VAL A 175 -6.21 -0.39 7.48
CA VAL A 175 -6.42 0.33 8.75
C VAL A 175 -7.90 0.32 9.15
N LEU A 176 -8.82 0.57 8.22
CA LEU A 176 -10.25 0.52 8.50
C LEU A 176 -10.67 -0.87 8.98
N LEU A 177 -10.18 -1.93 8.33
CA LEU A 177 -10.45 -3.31 8.72
C LEU A 177 -9.85 -3.64 10.09
N LEU A 178 -8.63 -3.17 10.38
CA LEU A 178 -7.98 -3.36 11.67
C LEU A 178 -8.75 -2.64 12.78
N VAL A 179 -9.15 -1.39 12.56
CA VAL A 179 -9.96 -0.62 13.51
C VAL A 179 -11.28 -1.32 13.78
N ALA A 180 -12.00 -1.77 12.74
CA ALA A 180 -13.23 -2.53 12.91
C ALA A 180 -13.00 -3.81 13.75
N THR A 181 -11.91 -4.53 13.47
CA THR A 181 -11.51 -5.74 14.20
C THR A 181 -11.26 -5.45 15.68
N VAL A 182 -10.49 -4.40 15.98
CA VAL A 182 -10.17 -3.97 17.35
C VAL A 182 -11.43 -3.53 18.09
N CYS A 183 -12.27 -2.68 17.48
CA CYS A 183 -13.51 -2.21 18.09
C CYS A 183 -14.46 -3.37 18.40
N PHE A 184 -14.63 -4.31 17.47
CA PHE A 184 -15.48 -5.47 17.68
C PHE A 184 -14.93 -6.37 18.79
N ALA A 185 -13.64 -6.69 18.76
CA ALA A 185 -13.01 -7.51 19.79
C ALA A 185 -13.14 -6.86 21.19
N ALA A 186 -12.90 -5.55 21.29
CA ALA A 186 -13.07 -4.79 22.52
C ALA A 186 -14.52 -4.86 23.04
N SER A 187 -15.52 -4.75 22.16
CA SER A 187 -16.95 -4.86 22.55
C SER A 187 -17.39 -6.25 23.03
N ARG A 188 -16.52 -7.26 22.94
CA ARG A 188 -16.78 -8.63 23.43
C ARG A 188 -16.07 -8.97 24.73
N LEU A 189 -15.10 -8.14 25.13
CA LEU A 189 -14.32 -8.32 26.36
C LEU A 189 -14.94 -7.62 27.57
N TRP A 190 -15.88 -6.71 27.34
CA TRP A 190 -16.63 -5.94 28.34
C TRP A 190 -18.12 -6.14 28.13
#